data_AF-A0A6N8CM62-F1
#
_entry.id   AF-A0A6N8CM62-F1
#
_cell.length_a   1.000
_cell.length_b   1.000
_cell.length_c   1.000
_cell.angle_alpha   90.00
_cell.angle_beta   90.00
_cell.angle_gamma   90.00
#
_symmetry.space_group_name_H-M   'P 1'
#
loop_
_entity.id
_entity.type
_entity.pdbx_description
1 polymer ?
#
loop_
_entity_poly.entity_id
_entity_poly.type
_entity_poly.pdbx_seq_one_letter_code
_entity_poly.pdbx_strand_id
1 'polypeptide(L)'
;MKVYYYLSKSKKRRIQLESIDIYALLFLNEQGILSQPQFYEFYSLLKHISDAAFRRKMSRWDNANIVEKSKEKMQNGYEMAIINLTPAGQTILKKLGYLGMEEKLKYQAKSNLDHTLAIKQSVIEVLKCVSQKEPFYIADGGKYVIPFREDKDEELEEPIIIFKKQNFGNDFIPPLKSLSQYKATFIDRHKELDVLQSFVPQEFTLINKQLGDKTGLIPDWIFKIRDTYLYIEVDSGNEKIKTKRDHTNTIIEKHDVRSIEGKLYRYEELAKNEREHNHKVIFALMDDSDVVITKNIHSNKDIRIANLKHEIAHMNDYKDWKIEVYVTGMKRFYTVVEAVYLELINNIKSYSYEVYKKTFITLIKAGLKPNWKNLKFMVVDKHFYPTLGISTNSLNFIPDFLFRYYQDTEDKYEQYFIPLFIREGNVKDMERLAYYAVPTANGRFKYNAKILALYKRKEELFNDVIRKTKKVNTNKITREIVDNNGMDIDNIVFAAIDEISNSKLLLYNANKKQIDKSQLF
;
A
#
# COMPACT_ATOMS: atom_id res chain seq x y z
N MET A 1 -1.48 17.96 -29.68
CA MET A 1 -1.48 18.76 -28.45
C MET A 1 -2.56 19.81 -28.54
N LYS A 2 -3.74 19.57 -27.96
CA LYS A 2 -4.76 20.62 -27.87
C LYS A 2 -4.32 21.71 -26.89
N VAL A 3 -4.36 22.96 -27.36
CA VAL A 3 -3.92 24.12 -26.58
C VAL A 3 -5.14 24.96 -26.21
N TYR A 4 -5.41 25.07 -24.91
CA TYR A 4 -6.50 25.90 -24.40
C TYR A 4 -5.96 27.29 -23.99
N TYR A 5 -6.63 28.36 -24.43
CA TYR A 5 -6.22 29.72 -24.12
C TYR A 5 -7.14 30.31 -23.05
N TYR A 6 -6.60 30.71 -21.89
CA TYR A 6 -7.40 31.31 -20.82
C TYR A 6 -6.88 32.67 -20.31
N LEU A 7 -7.77 33.66 -20.38
CA LEU A 7 -8.00 34.81 -19.49
C LEU A 7 -6.83 35.67 -18.97
N SER A 8 -6.91 36.97 -19.27
CA SER A 8 -6.19 38.03 -18.56
C SER A 8 -6.91 39.39 -18.51
N LYS A 9 -6.52 40.23 -17.53
CA LYS A 9 -7.01 41.62 -17.32
C LYS A 9 -6.71 42.56 -18.50
N SER A 10 -5.80 42.18 -19.42
CA SER A 10 -5.48 42.92 -20.66
C SER A 10 -4.88 41.99 -21.74
N LYS A 11 -4.68 42.47 -22.98
CA LYS A 11 -3.98 41.70 -24.04
C LYS A 11 -2.57 41.23 -23.64
N LYS A 12 -1.93 41.84 -22.63
CA LYS A 12 -0.53 41.59 -22.22
C LYS A 12 -0.31 40.49 -21.15
N ARG A 13 -1.34 39.90 -20.52
CA ARG A 13 -1.14 38.90 -19.43
C ARG A 13 -1.81 37.53 -19.67
N ARG A 14 -1.98 37.10 -20.92
CA ARG A 14 -2.68 35.83 -21.25
C ARG A 14 -2.04 34.62 -20.53
N ILE A 15 -2.85 33.72 -19.99
CA ILE A 15 -2.38 32.41 -19.51
C ILE A 15 -2.79 31.35 -20.53
N GLN A 16 -1.84 30.50 -20.87
CA GLN A 16 -2.08 29.35 -21.74
C GLN A 16 -2.19 28.13 -20.83
N LEU A 17 -3.25 27.33 -21.00
CA LEU A 17 -3.45 26.05 -20.34
C LEU A 17 -3.41 24.95 -21.41
N GLU A 18 -2.49 24.01 -21.27
CA GLU A 18 -2.42 22.84 -22.14
C GLU A 18 -3.40 21.76 -21.65
N SER A 19 -3.70 20.70 -22.41
CA SER A 19 -4.53 19.58 -21.93
C SER A 19 -4.02 19.02 -20.58
N ILE A 20 -2.70 18.92 -20.43
CA ILE A 20 -2.06 18.49 -19.17
C ILE A 20 -2.37 19.42 -18.00
N ASP A 21 -2.48 20.72 -18.26
CA ASP A 21 -2.86 21.67 -17.22
C ASP A 21 -4.28 21.42 -16.73
N ILE A 22 -5.18 21.03 -17.63
CA ILE A 22 -6.56 20.63 -17.27
C ILE A 22 -6.55 19.35 -16.43
N TYR A 23 -5.77 18.33 -16.81
CA TYR A 23 -5.62 17.11 -16.01
C TYR A 23 -5.00 17.37 -14.63
N ALA A 24 -4.03 18.28 -14.54
CA ALA A 24 -3.47 18.73 -13.27
C ALA A 24 -4.52 19.44 -12.38
N LEU A 25 -5.38 20.27 -12.96
CA LEU A 25 -6.48 20.91 -12.24
C LEU A 25 -7.56 19.92 -11.81
N LEU A 26 -7.85 18.89 -12.63
CA LEU A 26 -8.76 17.80 -12.26
C LEU A 26 -8.25 16.99 -11.08
N PHE A 27 -6.95 16.67 -11.06
CA PHE A 27 -6.33 16.04 -9.90
C PHE A 27 -6.40 16.95 -8.66
N LEU A 28 -6.09 18.24 -8.81
CA LEU A 28 -6.21 19.18 -7.70
C LEU A 28 -7.65 19.32 -7.18
N ASN A 29 -8.65 19.24 -8.07
CA ASN A 29 -10.07 19.20 -7.69
C ASN A 29 -10.40 17.93 -6.87
N GLU A 30 -9.93 16.76 -7.29
CA GLU A 30 -10.10 15.49 -6.57
C GLU A 30 -9.43 15.53 -5.20
N GLN A 31 -8.20 16.04 -5.12
CA GLN A 31 -7.43 16.07 -3.89
C GLN A 31 -7.86 17.20 -2.94
N GLY A 32 -8.42 18.29 -3.46
CA GLY A 32 -8.86 19.47 -2.72
C GLY A 32 -7.72 20.41 -2.32
N ILE A 33 -6.65 19.84 -1.74
CA ILE A 33 -5.47 20.55 -1.23
C ILE A 33 -4.20 19.73 -1.51
N LEU A 34 -3.13 20.40 -1.95
CA LEU A 34 -1.81 19.81 -2.14
C LEU A 34 -0.72 20.77 -1.68
N SER A 35 0.40 20.25 -1.19
CA SER A 35 1.61 21.07 -1.13
C SER A 35 2.17 21.31 -2.54
N GLN A 36 2.89 22.41 -2.74
CA GLN A 36 3.52 22.70 -4.02
C GLN A 36 4.49 21.59 -4.49
N PRO A 37 5.32 20.98 -3.62
CA PRO A 37 6.15 19.82 -4.00
C PRO A 37 5.33 18.61 -4.46
N GLN A 38 4.23 18.30 -3.78
CA GLN A 38 3.33 17.20 -4.18
C GLN A 38 2.67 17.47 -5.52
N PHE A 39 2.19 18.70 -5.74
CA PHE A 39 1.58 19.04 -7.00
C PHE A 39 2.60 19.02 -8.15
N TYR A 40 3.85 19.40 -7.86
CA TYR A 40 4.96 19.25 -8.80
C TYR A 40 5.27 17.78 -9.11
N GLU A 41 5.30 16.91 -8.10
CA GLU A 41 5.55 15.47 -8.29
C GLU A 41 4.48 14.86 -9.20
N PHE A 42 3.20 15.12 -8.92
CA PHE A 42 2.11 14.66 -9.78
C PHE A 42 2.19 15.25 -11.19
N TYR A 43 2.39 16.58 -11.32
CA TYR A 43 2.49 17.22 -12.63
C TYR A 43 3.64 16.64 -13.47
N SER A 44 4.74 16.26 -12.82
CA SER A 44 5.90 15.63 -13.46
C SER A 44 5.61 14.24 -14.01
N LEU A 45 4.57 13.56 -13.51
CA LEU A 45 4.06 12.32 -14.11
C LEU A 45 3.42 12.61 -15.48
N LEU A 46 2.75 13.76 -15.64
CA LEU A 46 2.05 14.14 -16.86
C LEU A 46 3.01 14.73 -17.91
N LYS A 47 3.93 15.59 -17.47
CA LYS A 47 4.86 16.32 -18.32
C LYS A 47 6.15 16.67 -17.60
N HIS A 48 7.27 16.37 -18.25
CA HIS A 48 8.59 16.83 -17.79
C HIS A 48 8.65 18.36 -17.73
N ILE A 49 8.82 18.89 -16.53
CA ILE A 49 9.00 20.31 -16.25
C ILE A 49 10.01 20.44 -15.10
N SER A 50 10.84 21.48 -15.11
CA SER A 50 11.71 21.74 -13.95
C SER A 50 10.92 22.38 -12.81
N ASP A 51 11.31 22.09 -11.57
CA ASP A 51 10.73 22.67 -10.35
C ASP A 51 10.66 24.22 -10.43
N ALA A 52 11.71 24.88 -10.93
CA ALA A 52 11.71 26.33 -11.12
C ALA A 52 10.65 26.82 -12.14
N ALA A 53 10.47 26.08 -13.24
CA ALA A 53 9.45 26.41 -14.24
C ALA A 53 8.03 26.14 -13.70
N PHE A 54 7.84 25.06 -12.95
CA PHE A 54 6.59 24.75 -12.26
C PHE A 54 6.22 25.83 -11.24
N ARG A 55 7.16 26.26 -10.39
CA ARG A 55 6.95 27.39 -9.46
C ARG A 55 6.47 28.66 -10.17
N ARG A 56 7.10 29.02 -11.28
CA ARG A 56 6.66 30.17 -12.10
C ARG A 56 5.27 29.95 -12.71
N LYS A 57 4.92 28.72 -13.11
CA LYS A 57 3.57 28.37 -13.56
C LYS A 57 2.55 28.55 -12.44
N MET A 58 2.81 28.04 -11.25
CA MET A 58 1.94 28.21 -10.08
C MET A 58 1.71 29.68 -9.73
N SER A 59 2.76 30.51 -9.69
CA SER A 59 2.60 31.96 -9.47
C SER A 59 1.77 32.64 -10.56
N ARG A 60 1.83 32.20 -11.82
CA ARG A 60 0.96 32.74 -12.87
C ARG A 60 -0.50 32.33 -12.65
N TRP A 61 -0.75 31.07 -12.30
CA TRP A 61 -2.11 30.57 -12.03
C TRP A 61 -2.74 31.25 -10.81
N ASP A 62 -1.96 31.47 -9.77
CA ASP A 62 -2.35 32.22 -8.58
C ASP A 62 -2.73 33.67 -8.92
N ASN A 63 -1.88 34.38 -9.68
CA ASN A 63 -2.18 35.73 -10.16
C ASN A 63 -3.42 35.83 -11.05
N ALA A 64 -3.82 34.72 -11.69
CA ALA A 64 -5.04 34.64 -12.49
C ALA A 64 -6.26 34.13 -11.71
N ASN A 65 -6.11 33.84 -10.42
CA ASN A 65 -7.13 33.26 -9.56
C ASN A 65 -7.63 31.90 -10.08
N ILE A 66 -6.76 31.09 -10.70
CA ILE A 66 -7.08 29.71 -11.10
C ILE A 66 -6.85 28.76 -9.92
N VAL A 67 -5.72 28.97 -9.24
CA VAL A 67 -5.37 28.32 -7.97
C VAL A 67 -5.16 29.41 -6.93
N GLU A 68 -5.20 29.04 -5.66
CA GLU A 68 -4.76 29.87 -4.55
C GLU A 68 -3.47 29.26 -3.99
N LYS A 69 -2.45 30.08 -3.84
CA LYS A 69 -1.20 29.71 -3.17
C LYS A 69 -1.11 30.41 -1.81
N SER A 70 -1.21 29.63 -0.73
CA SER A 70 -0.97 30.11 0.63
C SER A 70 0.31 29.52 1.21
N LYS A 71 0.86 30.19 2.23
CA LYS A 71 1.91 29.62 3.06
C LYS A 71 1.28 29.19 4.38
N GLU A 72 1.38 27.93 4.70
CA GLU A 72 0.87 27.37 5.95
C GLU A 72 2.03 26.94 6.84
N LYS A 73 1.92 27.23 8.13
CA LYS A 73 2.90 26.79 9.12
C LYS A 73 2.58 25.37 9.55
N MET A 74 3.48 24.45 9.24
CA MET A 74 3.38 23.05 9.63
C MET A 74 3.60 22.88 11.14
N GLN A 75 3.24 21.73 11.72
CA GLN A 75 3.48 21.50 13.16
C GLN A 75 4.97 21.57 13.50
N ASN A 76 5.83 21.22 12.53
CA ASN A 76 7.27 21.38 12.66
C ASN A 76 7.79 22.83 12.56
N GLY A 77 6.91 23.82 12.42
CA GLY A 77 7.26 25.23 12.30
C GLY A 77 7.85 25.64 10.94
N TYR A 78 8.07 24.71 10.01
CA TYR A 78 8.41 25.00 8.62
C TYR A 78 7.19 25.59 7.90
N GLU A 79 7.42 26.51 6.98
CA GLU A 79 6.37 27.05 6.11
C GLU A 79 6.26 26.20 4.84
N MET A 80 5.11 25.57 4.63
CA MET A 80 4.80 24.83 3.41
C MET A 80 3.94 25.70 2.48
N ALA A 81 4.31 25.77 1.20
CA ALA A 81 3.44 26.36 0.21
C ALA A 81 2.32 25.38 -0.13
N ILE A 82 1.07 25.77 0.13
CA ILE A 82 -0.13 25.00 -0.16
C ILE A 82 -0.82 25.58 -1.39
N ILE A 83 -1.31 24.68 -2.24
CA ILE A 83 -2.01 24.97 -3.49
C ILE A 83 -3.42 24.40 -3.39
N ASN A 84 -4.41 25.25 -3.66
CA ASN A 84 -5.83 24.90 -3.68
C ASN A 84 -6.47 25.34 -5.00
N LEU A 85 -7.49 24.62 -5.46
CA LEU A 85 -8.29 25.06 -6.59
C LEU A 85 -9.27 26.16 -6.14
N THR A 86 -9.36 27.26 -6.90
CA THR A 86 -10.33 28.32 -6.61
C THR A 86 -11.68 28.03 -7.28
N PRO A 87 -12.78 28.73 -6.91
CA PRO A 87 -14.05 28.63 -7.64
C PRO A 87 -13.92 28.97 -9.13
N ALA A 88 -13.01 29.89 -9.46
CA ALA A 88 -12.69 30.27 -10.83
C ALA A 88 -11.97 29.16 -11.59
N GLY A 89 -10.99 28.48 -10.97
CA GLY A 89 -10.35 27.29 -11.52
C GLY A 89 -11.34 26.14 -11.74
N GLN A 90 -12.24 25.89 -10.79
CA GLN A 90 -13.27 24.86 -10.94
C GLN A 90 -14.27 25.20 -12.06
N THR A 91 -14.60 26.49 -12.24
CA THR A 91 -15.49 26.93 -13.32
C THR A 91 -14.91 26.63 -14.70
N ILE A 92 -13.58 26.64 -14.86
CA ILE A 92 -12.92 26.21 -16.10
C ILE A 92 -13.25 24.73 -16.37
N LEU A 93 -13.08 23.85 -15.37
CA LEU A 93 -13.35 22.42 -15.50
C LEU A 93 -14.82 22.11 -15.82
N LYS A 94 -15.75 22.81 -15.16
CA LYS A 94 -17.20 22.71 -15.41
C LYS A 94 -17.56 23.07 -16.83
N LYS A 95 -17.07 24.22 -17.29
CA LYS A 95 -17.36 24.73 -18.62
C LYS A 95 -16.71 23.91 -19.73
N LEU A 96 -15.58 23.25 -19.46
CA LEU A 96 -14.97 22.26 -20.35
C LEU A 96 -15.77 20.94 -20.40
N GLY A 97 -16.73 20.74 -19.49
CA GLY A 97 -17.60 19.55 -19.45
C GLY A 97 -17.06 18.39 -18.62
N TYR A 98 -16.00 18.58 -17.83
CA TYR A 98 -15.45 17.53 -16.97
C TYR A 98 -16.19 17.39 -15.63
N LEU A 99 -16.79 18.49 -15.15
CA LEU A 99 -17.52 18.54 -13.88
C LEU A 99 -18.96 19.00 -14.11
N GLY A 100 -19.87 18.56 -13.25
CA GLY A 100 -21.25 19.04 -13.27
C GLY A 100 -21.33 20.52 -12.86
N MET A 101 -22.28 21.28 -13.43
CA MET A 101 -22.43 22.70 -13.10
C MET A 101 -22.75 22.92 -11.60
N GLU A 102 -23.47 21.99 -10.98
CA GLU A 102 -23.83 21.99 -9.56
C GLU A 102 -22.71 21.50 -8.62
N GLU A 103 -21.61 20.98 -9.16
CA GLU A 103 -20.54 20.40 -8.36
C GLU A 103 -19.84 21.47 -7.51
N LYS A 104 -19.67 21.23 -6.22
CA LYS A 104 -19.03 22.19 -5.30
C LYS A 104 -17.54 21.86 -5.19
N LEU A 105 -16.75 22.84 -4.74
CA LEU A 105 -15.37 22.55 -4.35
C LEU A 105 -15.36 21.51 -3.24
N LYS A 106 -14.50 20.51 -3.36
CA LYS A 106 -14.37 19.47 -2.35
C LYS A 106 -13.86 20.08 -1.04
N TYR A 107 -14.36 19.56 0.07
CA TYR A 107 -14.01 20.05 1.41
C TYR A 107 -12.51 19.93 1.67
N GLN A 108 -11.92 20.99 2.24
CA GLN A 108 -10.50 21.07 2.60
C GLN A 108 -10.39 20.99 4.13
N ALA A 109 -10.03 19.83 4.66
CA ALA A 109 -9.76 19.69 6.10
C ALA A 109 -8.44 20.41 6.44
N LYS A 110 -8.52 21.61 7.04
CA LYS A 110 -7.34 22.38 7.47
C LYS A 110 -6.87 22.04 8.90
N SER A 111 -7.68 21.31 9.68
CA SER A 111 -7.44 21.06 11.11
C SER A 111 -6.32 20.06 11.41
N ASN A 112 -5.87 19.28 10.42
CA ASN A 112 -4.68 18.42 10.51
C ASN A 112 -3.97 18.34 9.15
N LEU A 113 -3.29 19.43 8.80
CA LEU A 113 -2.64 19.57 7.49
C LEU A 113 -1.57 18.49 7.27
N ASP A 114 -0.75 18.17 8.27
CA ASP A 114 0.31 17.15 8.15
C ASP A 114 -0.27 15.78 7.76
N HIS A 115 -1.32 15.33 8.46
CA HIS A 115 -2.03 14.07 8.14
C HIS A 115 -2.67 14.15 6.75
N THR A 116 -3.34 15.25 6.43
CA THR A 116 -3.96 15.46 5.10
C THR A 116 -2.92 15.35 3.98
N LEU A 117 -1.76 16.02 4.12
CA LEU A 117 -0.69 15.95 3.14
C LEU A 117 -0.06 14.55 3.07
N ALA A 118 0.03 13.82 4.18
CA ALA A 118 0.48 12.42 4.16
C ALA A 118 -0.46 11.52 3.35
N ILE A 119 -1.79 11.67 3.51
CA ILE A 119 -2.77 10.98 2.65
C ILE A 119 -2.51 11.31 1.18
N LYS A 120 -2.29 12.59 0.85
CA LYS A 120 -2.04 13.02 -0.52
C LYS A 120 -0.76 12.44 -1.09
N GLN A 121 0.27 12.30 -0.25
CA GLN A 121 1.51 11.65 -0.66
C GLN A 121 1.28 10.18 -0.98
N SER A 122 0.50 9.46 -0.17
CA SER A 122 0.13 8.08 -0.46
C SER A 122 -0.60 7.95 -1.80
N VAL A 123 -1.50 8.89 -2.12
CA VAL A 123 -2.18 8.91 -3.42
C VAL A 123 -1.19 9.09 -4.57
N ILE A 124 -0.27 10.05 -4.46
CA ILE A 124 0.74 10.31 -5.49
C ILE A 124 1.67 9.11 -5.69
N GLU A 125 2.07 8.43 -4.62
CA GLU A 125 2.93 7.24 -4.71
C GLU A 125 2.24 6.06 -5.41
N VAL A 126 0.95 5.85 -5.16
CA VAL A 126 0.14 4.87 -5.91
C VAL A 126 0.10 5.23 -7.39
N LEU A 127 -0.21 6.49 -7.71
CA LEU A 127 -0.28 6.96 -9.10
C LEU A 127 1.07 6.87 -9.81
N LYS A 128 2.16 7.17 -9.11
CA LYS A 128 3.53 7.04 -9.63
C LYS A 128 3.86 5.59 -9.98
N CYS A 129 3.49 4.63 -9.12
CA CYS A 129 3.65 3.21 -9.40
C CYS A 129 2.88 2.79 -10.66
N VAL A 130 1.61 3.18 -10.75
CA VAL A 130 0.74 2.82 -11.87
C VAL A 130 1.16 3.48 -13.18
N SER A 131 1.62 4.74 -13.15
CA SER A 131 2.04 5.50 -14.35
C SER A 131 3.17 4.85 -15.18
N GLN A 132 3.93 3.95 -14.55
CA GLN A 132 4.99 3.20 -15.24
C GLN A 132 4.45 2.06 -16.10
N LYS A 133 3.22 1.61 -15.85
CA LYS A 133 2.61 0.42 -16.45
C LYS A 133 1.32 0.73 -17.20
N GLU A 134 0.52 1.65 -16.70
CA GLU A 134 -0.74 2.05 -17.32
C GLU A 134 -0.63 3.43 -17.98
N PRO A 135 -1.34 3.66 -19.09
CA PRO A 135 -1.34 4.93 -19.79
C PRO A 135 -2.20 6.01 -19.11
N PHE A 136 -3.14 5.63 -18.25
CA PHE A 136 -4.06 6.53 -17.55
C PHE A 136 -4.62 5.88 -16.28
N TYR A 137 -5.33 6.65 -15.46
CA TYR A 137 -6.20 6.13 -14.40
C TYR A 137 -7.59 6.77 -14.45
N ILE A 138 -8.55 6.11 -13.81
CA ILE A 138 -9.92 6.60 -13.65
C ILE A 138 -10.01 7.32 -12.30
N ALA A 139 -10.28 8.62 -12.35
CA ALA A 139 -10.29 9.48 -11.18
C ALA A 139 -11.70 9.69 -10.63
N ASP A 140 -11.77 10.08 -9.36
CA ASP A 140 -12.98 10.49 -8.65
C ASP A 140 -14.18 9.54 -8.82
N GLY A 141 -13.92 8.25 -8.63
CA GLY A 141 -14.92 7.19 -8.69
C GLY A 141 -15.53 6.94 -10.06
N GLY A 142 -14.84 7.31 -11.13
CA GLY A 142 -15.33 7.09 -12.49
C GLY A 142 -15.94 8.31 -13.16
N LYS A 143 -15.67 9.52 -12.66
CA LYS A 143 -16.16 10.75 -13.30
C LYS A 143 -15.33 11.14 -14.52
N TYR A 144 -14.01 11.01 -14.45
CA TYR A 144 -13.10 11.40 -15.53
C TYR A 144 -11.83 10.54 -15.56
N VAL A 145 -11.14 10.58 -16.70
CA VAL A 145 -9.87 9.87 -16.93
C VAL A 145 -8.73 10.88 -16.93
N ILE A 146 -7.63 10.55 -16.28
CA ILE A 146 -6.40 11.34 -16.32
C ILE A 146 -5.28 10.49 -16.94
N PRO A 147 -4.76 10.87 -18.12
CA PRO A 147 -3.64 10.19 -18.75
C PRO A 147 -2.31 10.55 -18.07
N PHE A 148 -1.40 9.57 -18.00
CA PHE A 148 -0.04 9.76 -17.50
C PHE A 148 0.96 10.16 -18.59
N ARG A 149 0.57 10.15 -19.87
CA ARG A 149 1.45 10.54 -20.99
C ARG A 149 0.70 11.39 -21.99
N GLU A 150 1.40 12.32 -22.64
CA GLU A 150 0.86 13.02 -23.80
C GLU A 150 0.55 12.02 -24.91
N ASP A 151 -0.69 12.01 -25.41
CA ASP A 151 -1.02 11.36 -26.68
C ASP A 151 -0.28 12.08 -27.80
N LYS A 152 0.64 11.37 -28.45
CA LYS A 152 1.45 11.91 -29.55
C LYS A 152 0.62 12.18 -30.82
N ASP A 153 -0.58 11.58 -30.90
CA ASP A 153 -1.46 11.62 -32.07
C ASP A 153 -2.59 12.68 -31.98
N GLU A 154 -2.54 13.58 -31.00
CA GLU A 154 -3.46 14.71 -31.00
C GLU A 154 -3.03 15.75 -32.06
N GLU A 155 -3.66 15.73 -33.23
CA GLU A 155 -3.63 16.86 -34.17
C GLU A 155 -4.05 18.16 -33.44
N LEU A 156 -3.39 19.27 -33.79
CA LEU A 156 -3.66 20.60 -33.25
C LEU A 156 -5.04 21.08 -33.74
N GLU A 157 -6.12 20.77 -33.00
CA GLU A 157 -7.40 21.45 -33.19
C GLU A 157 -7.39 22.86 -32.58
N GLU A 158 -8.20 23.74 -33.19
CA GLU A 158 -8.24 25.20 -33.04
C GLU A 158 -8.21 25.76 -31.60
N PRO A 159 -7.63 26.97 -31.42
CA PRO A 159 -7.58 27.66 -30.13
C PRO A 159 -8.96 28.12 -29.64
N ILE A 160 -9.42 27.68 -28.47
CA ILE A 160 -10.61 28.24 -27.79
C ILE A 160 -10.19 29.45 -26.95
N ILE A 161 -10.80 30.62 -27.18
CA ILE A 161 -10.44 31.91 -26.56
C ILE A 161 -11.51 32.38 -25.56
N ILE A 162 -11.13 32.77 -24.33
CA ILE A 162 -12.05 33.46 -23.39
C ILE A 162 -11.38 34.63 -22.62
N PHE A 163 -12.02 35.81 -22.63
CA PHE A 163 -11.71 37.06 -21.89
C PHE A 163 -13.00 37.89 -21.62
N LYS A 164 -13.15 38.83 -20.66
CA LYS A 164 -12.90 38.93 -19.20
C LYS A 164 -13.67 40.16 -18.65
N LYS A 165 -14.34 40.06 -17.49
CA LYS A 165 -14.26 41.02 -16.35
C LYS A 165 -14.90 40.39 -15.10
N GLN A 166 -14.05 39.99 -14.14
CA GLN A 166 -14.35 39.65 -12.73
C GLN A 166 -15.37 38.54 -12.40
N ASN A 167 -16.26 38.12 -13.30
CA ASN A 167 -17.29 37.12 -13.01
C ASN A 167 -17.18 35.93 -13.97
N PHE A 168 -16.67 34.80 -13.46
CA PHE A 168 -16.49 33.55 -14.22
C PHE A 168 -17.82 32.88 -14.64
N GLY A 169 -18.97 33.35 -14.14
CA GLY A 169 -20.25 32.61 -14.18
C GLY A 169 -21.01 32.54 -15.51
N ASN A 170 -20.90 33.53 -16.41
CA ASN A 170 -21.92 33.71 -17.46
C ASN A 170 -21.51 33.32 -18.90
N ASP A 171 -20.24 33.05 -19.19
CA ASP A 171 -19.83 32.75 -20.57
C ASP A 171 -20.13 31.31 -21.00
N PHE A 172 -20.68 31.13 -22.19
CA PHE A 172 -20.80 29.83 -22.87
C PHE A 172 -19.42 29.36 -23.36
N ILE A 173 -18.95 28.23 -22.83
CA ILE A 173 -17.88 27.45 -23.45
C ILE A 173 -18.58 26.32 -24.19
N PRO A 174 -18.39 26.16 -25.51
CA PRO A 174 -18.90 24.99 -26.19
C PRO A 174 -18.29 23.75 -25.52
N PRO A 175 -19.10 22.80 -25.02
CA PRO A 175 -18.57 21.58 -24.43
C PRO A 175 -17.68 20.89 -25.46
N LEU A 176 -16.43 20.65 -25.10
CA LEU A 176 -15.46 20.03 -26.01
C LEU A 176 -15.80 18.56 -26.21
N LYS A 177 -16.64 18.27 -27.22
CA LYS A 177 -16.89 16.90 -27.71
C LYS A 177 -15.59 16.17 -28.09
N SER A 178 -14.50 16.89 -28.36
CA SER A 178 -13.21 16.34 -28.79
C SER A 178 -12.20 16.16 -27.64
N LEU A 179 -12.46 16.65 -26.42
CA LEU A 179 -11.70 16.33 -25.20
C LEU A 179 -12.28 15.15 -24.44
N SER A 180 -13.56 14.83 -24.65
CA SER A 180 -14.15 13.58 -24.22
C SER A 180 -13.69 12.42 -25.12
N GLN A 181 -12.38 12.26 -25.34
CA GLN A 181 -11.85 10.98 -25.84
C GLN A 181 -12.34 9.83 -24.94
N TYR A 182 -12.58 10.15 -23.67
CA TYR A 182 -13.17 9.28 -22.67
C TYR A 182 -14.65 9.61 -22.44
N LYS A 183 -15.52 9.34 -23.43
CA LYS A 183 -16.98 9.36 -23.23
C LYS A 183 -17.37 8.42 -22.08
N ALA A 184 -18.56 8.58 -21.48
CA ALA A 184 -19.07 7.64 -20.45
C ALA A 184 -18.90 6.17 -20.87
N THR A 185 -19.15 5.86 -22.15
CA THR A 185 -18.93 4.53 -22.75
C THR A 185 -17.48 4.03 -22.70
N PHE A 186 -16.48 4.92 -22.75
CA PHE A 186 -15.07 4.55 -22.59
C PHE A 186 -14.79 4.20 -21.14
N ILE A 187 -15.24 5.05 -20.21
CA ILE A 187 -15.05 4.84 -18.77
C ILE A 187 -15.69 3.52 -18.37
N ASP A 188 -16.94 3.28 -18.78
CA ASP A 188 -17.66 2.06 -18.43
C ASP A 188 -16.98 0.80 -18.98
N ARG A 189 -16.46 0.84 -20.22
CA ARG A 189 -15.64 -0.26 -20.76
C ARG A 189 -14.37 -0.51 -19.95
N HIS A 190 -13.68 0.55 -19.51
CA HIS A 190 -12.38 0.41 -18.85
C HIS A 190 -12.47 0.20 -17.34
N LYS A 191 -13.61 0.52 -16.71
CA LYS A 191 -13.92 0.11 -15.33
C LYS A 191 -13.86 -1.41 -15.15
N GLU A 192 -14.16 -2.16 -16.22
CA GLU A 192 -14.14 -3.62 -16.25
C GLU A 192 -12.78 -4.19 -16.68
N LEU A 193 -11.88 -3.37 -17.26
CA LEU A 193 -10.60 -3.80 -17.84
C LEU A 193 -9.41 -3.56 -16.88
N ASP A 194 -9.62 -3.79 -15.58
CA ASP A 194 -8.55 -3.81 -14.57
C ASP A 194 -7.79 -2.49 -14.33
N VAL A 195 -8.19 -1.37 -14.94
CA VAL A 195 -7.55 -0.06 -14.78
C VAL A 195 -7.71 0.47 -13.35
N LEU A 196 -6.67 1.14 -12.83
CA LEU A 196 -6.73 1.81 -11.53
C LEU A 196 -7.89 2.81 -11.46
N GLN A 197 -8.72 2.69 -10.43
CA GLN A 197 -9.75 3.67 -10.08
C GLN A 197 -9.44 4.29 -8.71
N SER A 198 -9.49 5.62 -8.62
CA SER A 198 -9.33 6.39 -7.37
C SER A 198 -10.69 6.87 -6.89
N PHE A 199 -10.98 6.79 -5.60
CA PHE A 199 -12.23 7.26 -5.01
C PHE A 199 -11.97 8.20 -3.84
N VAL A 200 -12.69 9.33 -3.83
CA VAL A 200 -12.76 10.20 -2.67
C VAL A 200 -13.61 9.52 -1.59
N PRO A 201 -13.09 9.31 -0.37
CA PRO A 201 -13.77 8.49 0.65
C PRO A 201 -15.21 8.93 0.98
N GLN A 202 -15.45 10.24 1.08
CA GLN A 202 -16.77 10.78 1.43
C GLN A 202 -17.83 10.56 0.34
N GLU A 203 -17.39 10.30 -0.90
CA GLU A 203 -18.27 10.04 -2.05
C GLU A 203 -18.42 8.52 -2.32
N PHE A 204 -17.68 7.68 -1.60
CA PHE A 204 -17.68 6.23 -1.80
C PHE A 204 -18.84 5.53 -1.08
N THR A 205 -19.97 5.44 -1.77
CA THR A 205 -21.23 4.93 -1.19
C THR A 205 -21.25 3.43 -0.84
N LEU A 206 -20.30 2.63 -1.32
CA LEU A 206 -20.30 1.17 -1.10
C LEU A 206 -20.22 0.82 0.38
N ILE A 207 -19.43 1.55 1.17
CA ILE A 207 -19.30 1.30 2.61
C ILE A 207 -20.66 1.48 3.30
N ASN A 208 -21.33 2.61 3.05
CA ASN A 208 -22.65 2.87 3.64
C ASN A 208 -23.71 1.87 3.14
N LYS A 209 -23.63 1.43 1.87
CA LYS A 209 -24.54 0.40 1.33
C LYS A 209 -24.39 -0.93 2.04
N GLN A 210 -23.16 -1.36 2.34
CA GLN A 210 -22.87 -2.68 2.90
C GLN A 210 -22.94 -2.72 4.42
N LEU A 211 -22.66 -1.60 5.09
CA LEU A 211 -22.56 -1.53 6.55
C LEU A 211 -23.59 -0.58 7.20
N GLY A 212 -24.24 0.30 6.43
CA GLY A 212 -25.18 1.32 6.91
C GLY A 212 -24.52 2.67 7.26
N ASP A 213 -25.34 3.71 7.44
CA ASP A 213 -24.87 5.10 7.65
C ASP A 213 -24.21 5.35 9.02
N LYS A 214 -24.39 4.44 9.99
CA LYS A 214 -23.92 4.60 11.39
C LYS A 214 -22.58 3.94 11.68
N THR A 215 -21.86 3.52 10.65
CA THR A 215 -20.66 2.69 10.83
C THR A 215 -19.46 3.49 11.27
N GLY A 216 -19.39 4.74 10.81
CA GLY A 216 -18.28 5.65 11.05
C GLY A 216 -16.98 5.25 10.35
N LEU A 217 -16.97 4.20 9.53
CA LEU A 217 -15.80 3.79 8.76
C LEU A 217 -15.63 4.73 7.57
N ILE A 218 -14.61 5.56 7.60
CA ILE A 218 -14.20 6.41 6.48
C ILE A 218 -12.70 6.20 6.29
N PRO A 219 -12.27 5.45 5.27
CA PRO A 219 -10.86 5.31 4.92
C PRO A 219 -10.25 6.68 4.59
N ASP A 220 -8.94 6.82 4.74
CA ASP A 220 -8.27 8.06 4.33
C ASP A 220 -8.22 8.21 2.81
N TRP A 221 -8.06 7.09 2.08
CA TRP A 221 -8.24 7.03 0.63
C TRP A 221 -8.60 5.62 0.16
N ILE A 222 -9.17 5.51 -1.05
CA ILE A 222 -9.61 4.23 -1.61
C ILE A 222 -9.18 4.14 -3.07
N PHE A 223 -8.61 3.00 -3.42
CA PHE A 223 -8.35 2.61 -4.81
C PHE A 223 -9.07 1.30 -5.13
N LYS A 224 -9.43 1.10 -6.40
CA LYS A 224 -9.79 -0.20 -6.96
C LYS A 224 -8.77 -0.56 -8.04
N ILE A 225 -8.19 -1.76 -7.91
CA ILE A 225 -7.28 -2.35 -8.88
C ILE A 225 -7.83 -3.74 -9.15
N ARG A 226 -8.27 -4.01 -10.38
CA ARG A 226 -8.98 -5.26 -10.72
C ARG A 226 -10.21 -5.52 -9.82
N ASP A 227 -10.31 -6.75 -9.32
CA ASP A 227 -11.28 -7.26 -8.37
C ASP A 227 -10.93 -6.88 -6.91
N THR A 228 -10.01 -5.95 -6.66
CA THR A 228 -9.54 -5.65 -5.30
C THR A 228 -9.71 -4.18 -4.94
N TYR A 229 -10.33 -3.93 -3.80
CA TYR A 229 -10.31 -2.62 -3.13
C TYR A 229 -9.08 -2.52 -2.22
N LEU A 230 -8.34 -1.42 -2.38
CA LEU A 230 -7.19 -1.06 -1.58
C LEU A 230 -7.54 0.18 -0.75
N TYR A 231 -7.65 0.00 0.56
CA TYR A 231 -7.92 1.06 1.53
C TYR A 231 -6.61 1.57 2.11
N ILE A 232 -6.42 2.89 2.12
CA ILE A 232 -5.27 3.55 2.73
C ILE A 232 -5.70 4.16 4.06
N GLU A 233 -4.89 3.95 5.09
CA GLU A 233 -5.04 4.52 6.43
C GLU A 233 -3.69 5.12 6.84
N VAL A 234 -3.63 6.43 7.07
CA VAL A 234 -2.42 7.11 7.50
C VAL A 234 -2.42 7.25 9.02
N ASP A 235 -1.47 6.60 9.69
CA ASP A 235 -1.32 6.69 11.14
C ASP A 235 -0.36 7.84 11.50
N SER A 236 -0.86 8.83 12.24
CA SER A 236 -0.04 9.92 12.80
C SER A 236 0.70 9.54 14.09
N GLY A 237 0.57 8.28 14.55
CA GLY A 237 1.13 7.76 15.79
C GLY A 237 0.23 7.99 17.02
N ASN A 238 -0.90 8.68 16.86
CA ASN A 238 -1.82 9.02 17.95
C ASN A 238 -2.98 8.02 18.10
N GLU A 239 -3.22 7.18 17.09
CA GLU A 239 -4.31 6.20 17.14
C GLU A 239 -3.96 5.08 18.12
N LYS A 240 -4.75 4.98 19.20
CA LYS A 240 -4.56 3.94 20.22
C LYS A 240 -4.96 2.59 19.65
N ILE A 241 -4.13 1.60 19.94
CA ILE A 241 -4.50 0.19 19.85
C ILE A 241 -4.88 -0.20 21.28
N LYS A 242 -6.16 -0.52 21.51
CA LYS A 242 -6.60 -1.00 22.81
C LYS A 242 -6.05 -2.41 23.01
N THR A 243 -5.39 -2.66 24.14
CA THR A 243 -4.79 -3.98 24.43
C THR A 243 -5.76 -4.82 25.25
N LYS A 244 -5.61 -6.15 25.21
CA LYS A 244 -6.46 -7.15 25.90
C LYS A 244 -6.77 -6.87 27.39
N ARG A 245 -6.00 -6.02 28.08
CA ARG A 245 -6.26 -5.62 29.49
C ARG A 245 -7.48 -4.69 29.65
N ASP A 246 -7.90 -3.99 28.60
CA ASP A 246 -9.08 -3.11 28.64
C ASP A 246 -10.40 -3.87 28.41
N HIS A 247 -10.35 -5.12 27.91
CA HIS A 247 -11.53 -5.92 27.58
C HIS A 247 -12.23 -6.59 28.78
N THR A 248 -11.98 -6.15 30.02
CA THR A 248 -12.65 -6.74 31.19
C THR A 248 -14.11 -6.35 31.32
N ASN A 249 -14.61 -5.36 30.57
CA ASN A 249 -16.04 -5.06 30.48
C ASN A 249 -16.31 -4.21 29.23
N THR A 250 -16.91 -4.81 28.19
CA THR A 250 -18.11 -4.32 27.47
C THR A 250 -18.16 -4.78 26.02
N ILE A 251 -19.34 -5.24 25.62
CA ILE A 251 -19.80 -5.54 24.24
C ILE A 251 -19.75 -4.28 23.33
N ILE A 252 -19.37 -3.13 23.87
CA ILE A 252 -19.41 -1.79 23.24
C ILE A 252 -18.18 -1.53 22.34
N GLU A 253 -17.09 -2.29 22.47
CA GLU A 253 -15.79 -1.92 21.85
C GLU A 253 -15.61 -2.34 20.38
N LYS A 254 -16.36 -3.32 19.86
CA LYS A 254 -16.27 -3.75 18.44
C LYS A 254 -16.77 -2.71 17.43
N HIS A 255 -17.34 -1.61 17.90
CA HIS A 255 -17.95 -0.57 17.08
C HIS A 255 -17.24 0.79 17.18
N ASP A 256 -16.12 0.90 17.90
CA ASP A 256 -15.35 2.15 18.02
C ASP A 256 -14.33 2.30 16.89
N VAL A 257 -14.76 2.91 15.78
CA VAL A 257 -13.92 3.27 14.62
C VAL A 257 -12.83 4.30 14.92
N ARG A 258 -12.75 4.84 16.13
CA ARG A 258 -11.62 5.70 16.55
C ARG A 258 -10.37 4.90 16.89
N SER A 259 -10.49 3.58 17.03
CA SER A 259 -9.39 2.67 17.25
C SER A 259 -9.04 1.91 15.98
N ILE A 260 -7.76 1.54 15.83
CA ILE A 260 -7.31 0.69 14.72
C ILE A 260 -8.05 -0.65 14.72
N GLU A 261 -8.28 -1.23 15.91
CA GLU A 261 -9.01 -2.48 16.10
C GLU A 261 -10.45 -2.38 15.55
N GLY A 262 -11.18 -1.32 15.92
CA GLY A 262 -12.54 -1.09 15.45
C GLY A 262 -12.62 -0.84 13.95
N LYS A 263 -11.69 -0.06 13.36
CA LYS A 263 -11.59 0.10 11.90
C LYS A 263 -11.42 -1.24 11.21
N LEU A 264 -10.50 -2.07 11.70
CA LEU A 264 -10.19 -3.38 11.16
C LEU A 264 -11.38 -4.35 11.22
N TYR A 265 -12.15 -4.39 12.32
CA TYR A 265 -13.39 -5.17 12.37
C TYR A 265 -14.42 -4.70 11.34
N ARG A 266 -14.54 -3.38 11.11
CA ARG A 266 -15.45 -2.84 10.09
C ARG A 266 -14.99 -3.16 8.67
N TYR A 267 -13.69 -3.14 8.40
CA TYR A 267 -13.16 -3.62 7.11
C TYR A 267 -13.45 -5.11 6.89
N GLU A 268 -13.31 -5.93 7.94
CA GLU A 268 -13.65 -7.35 7.86
C GLU A 268 -15.16 -7.59 7.69
N GLU A 269 -16.00 -6.82 8.36
CA GLU A 269 -17.45 -6.83 8.16
C GLU A 269 -17.81 -6.44 6.71
N LEU A 270 -17.15 -5.41 6.17
CA LEU A 270 -17.31 -4.98 4.78
C LEU A 270 -16.96 -6.10 3.81
N ALA A 271 -15.81 -6.76 4.01
CA ALA A 271 -15.36 -7.88 3.16
C ALA A 271 -16.21 -9.16 3.30
N LYS A 272 -17.01 -9.28 4.36
CA LYS A 272 -17.97 -10.38 4.52
C LYS A 272 -19.27 -10.13 3.76
N ASN A 273 -19.70 -8.86 3.73
CA ASN A 273 -20.94 -8.41 3.08
C ASN A 273 -20.74 -8.18 1.58
N GLU A 274 -19.59 -7.61 1.21
CA GLU A 274 -19.12 -7.44 -0.17
C GLU A 274 -18.17 -8.60 -0.49
N ARG A 275 -18.66 -9.59 -1.25
CA ARG A 275 -17.90 -10.80 -1.60
C ARG A 275 -17.45 -10.81 -3.06
N GLU A 276 -17.84 -9.80 -3.83
CA GLU A 276 -17.48 -9.71 -5.25
C GLU A 276 -16.03 -9.25 -5.38
N HIS A 277 -15.53 -8.50 -4.42
CA HIS A 277 -14.19 -7.95 -4.42
C HIS A 277 -13.34 -8.48 -3.26
N ASN A 278 -12.03 -8.53 -3.49
CA ASN A 278 -11.05 -8.71 -2.44
C ASN A 278 -10.77 -7.36 -1.75
N HIS A 279 -10.27 -7.40 -0.52
CA HIS A 279 -10.07 -6.21 0.28
C HIS A 279 -8.69 -6.23 0.93
N LYS A 280 -7.90 -5.18 0.67
CA LYS A 280 -6.59 -4.96 1.26
C LYS A 280 -6.58 -3.62 2.00
N VAL A 281 -5.95 -3.56 3.16
CA VAL A 281 -5.79 -2.33 3.95
C VAL A 281 -4.30 -2.07 4.14
N ILE A 282 -3.82 -0.87 3.83
CA ILE A 282 -2.46 -0.44 4.09
C ILE A 282 -2.48 0.66 5.14
N PHE A 283 -1.90 0.37 6.31
CA PHE A 283 -1.56 1.37 7.31
C PHE A 283 -0.18 1.97 6.98
N ALA A 284 -0.16 3.25 6.67
CA ALA A 284 1.04 4.02 6.40
C ALA A 284 1.35 4.93 7.60
N LEU A 285 2.37 4.55 8.39
CA LEU A 285 2.80 5.36 9.53
C LEU A 285 3.57 6.57 9.02
N MET A 286 3.15 7.77 9.42
CA MET A 286 3.88 9.00 9.16
C MET A 286 5.31 8.89 9.74
N ASP A 287 6.31 9.05 8.87
CA ASP A 287 7.72 9.01 9.23
C ASP A 287 8.47 10.27 8.75
N ASP A 288 9.81 10.30 8.88
CA ASP A 288 10.61 11.45 8.43
C ASP A 288 10.81 11.39 6.91
N SER A 289 9.71 11.23 6.18
CA SER A 289 9.71 11.39 4.72
C SER A 289 9.95 12.86 4.37
N ASP A 290 10.68 13.10 3.29
CA ASP A 290 11.02 14.46 2.83
C ASP A 290 9.78 15.33 2.56
N VAL A 291 8.61 14.71 2.37
CA VAL A 291 7.35 15.40 2.05
C VAL A 291 6.55 15.77 3.29
N VAL A 292 6.67 15.01 4.39
CA VAL A 292 5.91 15.24 5.63
C VAL A 292 6.86 15.15 6.82
N ILE A 293 7.55 16.24 7.12
CA ILE A 293 8.47 16.31 8.25
C ILE A 293 7.64 16.60 9.52
N THR A 294 7.34 15.58 10.32
CA THR A 294 6.60 15.75 11.58
C THR A 294 7.54 16.07 12.76
N LYS A 295 7.20 17.05 13.60
CA LYS A 295 8.02 17.43 14.78
C LYS A 295 7.90 16.48 15.97
N ASN A 296 6.84 15.68 16.02
CA ASN A 296 6.35 15.03 17.25
C ASN A 296 6.11 13.52 17.08
N ILE A 297 7.16 12.76 16.75
CA ILE A 297 7.09 11.30 16.92
C ILE A 297 8.36 10.85 17.66
N HIS A 298 8.38 11.11 18.97
CA HIS A 298 9.40 10.61 19.91
C HIS A 298 9.31 9.09 20.18
N SER A 299 8.47 8.36 19.42
CA SER A 299 8.43 6.91 19.45
C SER A 299 9.33 6.33 18.35
N ASN A 300 10.07 5.30 18.69
CA ASN A 300 10.83 4.53 17.72
C ASN A 300 9.85 3.96 16.67
N LYS A 301 9.86 4.49 15.45
CA LYS A 301 8.86 4.22 14.40
C LYS A 301 8.82 2.75 14.02
N ASP A 302 9.99 2.11 13.96
CA ASP A 302 10.10 0.66 13.76
C ASP A 302 9.43 -0.11 14.91
N ILE A 303 9.55 0.37 16.16
CA ILE A 303 8.82 -0.24 17.28
C ILE A 303 7.31 -0.06 17.10
N ARG A 304 6.83 1.10 16.64
CA ARG A 304 5.40 1.32 16.38
C ARG A 304 4.89 0.40 15.26
N ILE A 305 5.60 0.29 14.15
CA ILE A 305 5.27 -0.62 13.04
C ILE A 305 5.29 -2.08 13.53
N ALA A 306 6.34 -2.49 14.24
CA ALA A 306 6.45 -3.84 14.80
C ALA A 306 5.31 -4.18 15.76
N ASN A 307 4.95 -3.24 16.65
CA ASN A 307 3.87 -3.41 17.62
C ASN A 307 2.51 -3.44 16.92
N LEU A 308 2.27 -2.56 15.95
CA LEU A 308 1.01 -2.54 15.20
C LEU A 308 0.81 -3.85 14.41
N LYS A 309 1.85 -4.32 13.69
CA LYS A 309 1.80 -5.65 13.03
C LYS A 309 1.53 -6.76 14.04
N HIS A 310 2.21 -6.74 15.19
CA HIS A 310 2.00 -7.73 16.24
C HIS A 310 0.58 -7.69 16.79
N GLU A 311 0.07 -6.53 17.15
CA GLU A 311 -1.25 -6.40 17.78
C GLU A 311 -2.36 -6.82 16.81
N ILE A 312 -2.28 -6.44 15.53
CA ILE A 312 -3.22 -6.91 14.50
C ILE A 312 -3.14 -8.43 14.34
N ALA A 313 -1.93 -8.99 14.22
CA ALA A 313 -1.74 -10.44 14.07
C ALA A 313 -2.32 -11.25 15.24
N HIS A 314 -2.45 -10.65 16.44
CA HIS A 314 -2.98 -11.32 17.63
C HIS A 314 -4.41 -10.91 17.98
N MET A 315 -5.09 -10.16 17.11
CA MET A 315 -6.54 -9.98 17.19
C MET A 315 -7.23 -11.33 17.11
N ASN A 316 -8.33 -11.48 17.85
CA ASN A 316 -9.14 -12.69 17.77
C ASN A 316 -9.63 -12.84 16.31
N ASP A 317 -9.48 -14.06 15.78
CA ASP A 317 -9.92 -14.46 14.45
C ASP A 317 -9.19 -13.84 13.23
N TYR A 318 -8.20 -12.96 13.38
CA TYR A 318 -7.52 -12.30 12.24
C TYR A 318 -7.01 -13.28 11.17
N LYS A 319 -6.47 -14.42 11.59
CA LYS A 319 -6.03 -15.50 10.69
C LYS A 319 -7.10 -15.95 9.68
N ASP A 320 -8.38 -15.86 10.05
CA ASP A 320 -9.55 -16.33 9.28
C ASP A 320 -10.24 -15.18 8.55
N TRP A 321 -9.74 -13.94 8.69
CA TRP A 321 -10.33 -12.77 8.06
C TRP A 321 -10.10 -12.75 6.55
N LYS A 322 -11.07 -12.18 5.83
CA LYS A 322 -11.05 -12.04 4.37
C LYS A 322 -10.26 -10.83 3.91
N ILE A 323 -9.96 -9.90 4.80
CA ILE A 323 -9.06 -8.78 4.51
C ILE A 323 -7.60 -9.18 4.63
N GLU A 324 -6.73 -8.47 3.91
CA GLU A 324 -5.28 -8.54 4.08
C GLU A 324 -4.74 -7.18 4.49
N VAL A 325 -3.96 -7.16 5.58
CA VAL A 325 -3.44 -5.93 6.17
C VAL A 325 -1.94 -5.82 5.98
N TYR A 326 -1.50 -4.63 5.57
CA TYR A 326 -0.10 -4.23 5.50
C TYR A 326 0.14 -3.05 6.43
N VAL A 327 1.30 -3.00 7.06
CA VAL A 327 1.74 -1.90 7.90
C VAL A 327 3.15 -1.51 7.49
N THR A 328 3.34 -0.26 7.11
CA THR A 328 4.62 0.25 6.62
C THR A 328 4.82 1.71 7.04
N GLY A 329 6.05 2.20 6.99
CA GLY A 329 6.33 3.63 7.09
C GLY A 329 6.10 4.33 5.75
N MET A 330 5.74 5.62 5.78
CA MET A 330 5.53 6.43 4.58
C MET A 330 6.72 6.39 3.61
N LYS A 331 7.97 6.41 4.10
CA LYS A 331 9.18 6.29 3.26
C LYS A 331 9.25 5.00 2.43
N ARG A 332 8.58 3.94 2.89
CA ARG A 332 8.53 2.62 2.24
C ARG A 332 7.20 2.34 1.54
N PHE A 333 6.26 3.29 1.60
CA PHE A 333 4.90 3.10 1.08
C PHE A 333 4.90 2.78 -0.42
N TYR A 334 5.62 3.56 -1.25
CA TYR A 334 5.80 3.27 -2.67
C TYR A 334 6.23 1.82 -2.95
N THR A 335 7.25 1.30 -2.25
CA THR A 335 7.77 -0.06 -2.50
C THR A 335 6.76 -1.15 -2.13
N VAL A 336 6.00 -0.94 -1.04
CA VAL A 336 4.94 -1.87 -0.61
C VAL A 336 3.76 -1.83 -1.59
N VAL A 337 3.31 -0.65 -2.00
CA VAL A 337 2.25 -0.50 -2.99
C VAL A 337 2.65 -1.10 -4.33
N GLU A 338 3.89 -0.92 -4.76
CA GLU A 338 4.40 -1.53 -5.99
C GLU A 338 4.36 -3.06 -5.91
N ALA A 339 4.75 -3.65 -4.79
CA ALA A 339 4.66 -5.09 -4.59
C ALA A 339 3.21 -5.59 -4.63
N VAL A 340 2.29 -4.89 -3.96
CA VAL A 340 0.85 -5.21 -3.97
C VAL A 340 0.26 -5.06 -5.37
N TYR A 341 0.57 -3.96 -6.07
CA TYR A 341 0.11 -3.72 -7.43
C TYR A 341 0.60 -4.83 -8.38
N LEU A 342 1.88 -5.21 -8.30
CA LEU A 342 2.44 -6.31 -9.08
C LEU A 342 1.79 -7.66 -8.75
N GLU A 343 1.45 -7.92 -7.48
CA GLU A 343 0.72 -9.14 -7.07
C GLU A 343 -0.66 -9.19 -7.76
N LEU A 344 -1.39 -8.07 -7.71
CA LEU A 344 -2.72 -7.93 -8.30
C LEU A 344 -2.67 -8.09 -9.82
N ILE A 345 -1.80 -7.37 -10.52
CA ILE A 345 -1.75 -7.40 -11.99
C ILE A 345 -1.19 -8.70 -12.58
N ASN A 346 -0.37 -9.44 -11.83
CA ASN A 346 0.14 -10.73 -12.27
C ASN A 346 -0.73 -11.91 -11.80
N ASN A 347 -1.84 -11.65 -11.10
CA ASN A 347 -2.73 -12.66 -10.54
C ASN A 347 -1.97 -13.72 -9.72
N ILE A 348 -0.97 -13.27 -8.94
CA ILE A 348 -0.18 -14.15 -8.09
C ILE A 348 -1.04 -14.47 -6.86
N LYS A 349 -2.03 -15.34 -7.03
CA LYS A 349 -3.07 -15.62 -6.01
C LYS A 349 -2.56 -16.45 -4.82
N SER A 350 -1.35 -16.99 -4.89
CA SER A 350 -0.64 -17.62 -3.77
C SER A 350 0.64 -18.28 -4.29
N TYR A 351 1.63 -18.46 -3.42
CA TYR A 351 2.75 -19.35 -3.70
C TYR A 351 2.24 -20.79 -3.68
N SER A 352 2.00 -21.38 -4.85
CA SER A 352 1.58 -22.79 -4.98
C SER A 352 2.71 -23.74 -4.60
N TYR A 353 2.40 -25.01 -4.37
CA TYR A 353 3.39 -26.09 -4.19
C TYR A 353 4.50 -26.03 -5.24
N GLU A 354 4.14 -25.80 -6.50
CA GLU A 354 5.11 -25.73 -7.60
C GLU A 354 6.02 -24.52 -7.50
N VAL A 355 5.53 -23.36 -7.02
CA VAL A 355 6.40 -22.20 -6.78
C VAL A 355 7.37 -22.46 -5.63
N TYR A 356 6.90 -23.06 -4.53
CA TYR A 356 7.77 -23.46 -3.42
C TYR A 356 8.83 -24.47 -3.88
N LYS A 357 8.42 -25.52 -4.60
CA LYS A 357 9.31 -26.55 -5.14
C LYS A 357 10.35 -25.97 -6.10
N LYS A 358 9.96 -25.08 -7.02
CA LYS A 358 10.88 -24.42 -7.96
C LYS A 358 11.88 -23.52 -7.23
N THR A 359 11.40 -22.73 -6.26
CA THR A 359 12.27 -21.87 -5.44
C THR A 359 13.24 -22.72 -4.62
N PHE A 360 12.78 -23.85 -4.06
CA PHE A 360 13.62 -24.77 -3.31
C PHE A 360 14.73 -25.40 -4.15
N ILE A 361 14.40 -25.91 -5.33
CA ILE A 361 15.39 -26.47 -6.26
C ILE A 361 16.42 -25.39 -6.63
N THR A 362 15.97 -24.14 -6.84
CA THR A 362 16.85 -23.00 -7.10
C THR A 362 17.81 -22.75 -5.92
N LEU A 363 17.30 -22.76 -4.69
CA LEU A 363 18.11 -22.59 -3.48
C LEU A 363 19.14 -23.72 -3.31
N ILE A 364 18.75 -24.97 -3.54
CA ILE A 364 19.67 -26.12 -3.51
C ILE A 364 20.79 -25.95 -4.54
N LYS A 365 20.45 -25.56 -5.77
CA LYS A 365 21.44 -25.30 -6.84
C LYS A 365 22.38 -24.16 -6.46
N ALA A 366 21.89 -23.15 -5.73
CA ALA A 366 22.69 -22.07 -5.17
C ALA A 366 23.46 -22.45 -3.89
N GLY A 367 23.43 -23.73 -3.51
CA GLY A 367 24.22 -24.31 -2.44
C GLY A 367 23.55 -24.34 -1.07
N LEU A 368 22.23 -24.20 -0.98
CA LEU A 368 21.49 -24.53 0.25
C LEU A 368 21.42 -26.05 0.42
N LYS A 369 22.53 -26.71 0.76
CA LYS A 369 22.53 -28.16 1.00
C LYS A 369 23.59 -28.54 2.03
N PRO A 370 23.32 -29.53 2.90
CA PRO A 370 24.33 -30.05 3.79
C PRO A 370 25.39 -30.83 3.00
N ASN A 371 26.60 -30.95 3.55
CA ASN A 371 27.66 -31.77 2.98
C ASN A 371 27.54 -33.24 3.43
N TRP A 372 26.38 -33.85 3.17
CA TRP A 372 26.09 -35.23 3.55
C TRP A 372 26.33 -36.18 2.38
N LYS A 373 26.95 -37.33 2.67
CA LYS A 373 27.12 -38.40 1.67
C LYS A 373 25.73 -38.91 1.24
N ASN A 374 25.51 -39.12 -0.05
CA ASN A 374 24.24 -39.62 -0.60
C ASN A 374 23.01 -38.75 -0.21
N LEU A 375 23.20 -37.44 -0.09
CA LEU A 375 22.13 -36.49 0.22
C LEU A 375 20.97 -36.63 -0.76
N LYS A 376 19.77 -36.87 -0.22
CA LYS A 376 18.49 -36.75 -0.92
C LYS A 376 17.70 -35.57 -0.37
N PHE A 377 16.82 -35.03 -1.20
CA PHE A 377 15.89 -33.98 -0.77
C PHE A 377 14.51 -34.22 -1.36
N MET A 378 13.48 -33.80 -0.65
CA MET A 378 12.10 -33.82 -1.14
C MET A 378 11.28 -32.70 -0.49
N VAL A 379 10.23 -32.27 -1.17
CA VAL A 379 9.18 -31.45 -0.56
C VAL A 379 8.12 -32.38 -0.01
N VAL A 380 7.83 -32.26 1.28
CA VAL A 380 6.86 -33.05 2.04
C VAL A 380 5.60 -32.22 2.23
N ASP A 381 4.48 -32.70 1.72
CA ASP A 381 3.17 -32.09 1.94
C ASP A 381 2.59 -32.52 3.30
N LYS A 382 1.80 -31.63 3.92
CA LYS A 382 1.11 -31.81 5.20
C LYS A 382 0.43 -33.16 5.39
N HIS A 383 -0.21 -33.71 4.36
CA HIS A 383 -0.89 -35.02 4.48
C HIS A 383 0.09 -36.20 4.76
N PHE A 384 1.38 -36.06 4.46
CA PHE A 384 2.41 -37.05 4.77
C PHE A 384 3.02 -36.88 6.18
N TYR A 385 2.71 -35.81 6.91
CA TYR A 385 3.31 -35.56 8.24
C TYR A 385 3.12 -36.72 9.23
N PRO A 386 1.94 -37.36 9.34
CA PRO A 386 1.74 -38.49 10.25
C PRO A 386 2.66 -39.67 9.92
N THR A 387 2.82 -39.98 8.63
CA THR A 387 3.67 -41.10 8.17
C THR A 387 5.15 -40.90 8.47
N LEU A 388 5.58 -39.64 8.61
CA LEU A 388 6.96 -39.26 8.94
C LEU A 388 7.18 -39.05 10.44
N GLY A 389 6.14 -39.22 11.26
CA GLY A 389 6.18 -38.99 12.71
C GLY A 389 6.31 -37.50 13.08
N ILE A 390 5.83 -36.59 12.23
CA ILE A 390 5.86 -35.15 12.49
C ILE A 390 4.62 -34.78 13.30
N SER A 391 4.82 -34.36 14.55
CA SER A 391 3.72 -33.95 15.42
C SER A 391 3.25 -32.53 15.08
N THR A 392 1.94 -32.34 14.90
CA THR A 392 1.35 -31.03 14.63
C THR A 392 0.89 -30.38 15.93
N ASN A 393 1.14 -29.07 16.08
CA ASN A 393 0.63 -28.34 17.23
C ASN A 393 -0.92 -28.25 17.20
N SER A 394 -1.53 -28.07 18.37
CA SER A 394 -2.98 -27.84 18.51
C SER A 394 -3.44 -26.42 18.16
N LEU A 395 -2.54 -25.56 17.65
CA LEU A 395 -2.83 -24.15 17.36
C LEU A 395 -3.36 -23.93 15.93
N ASN A 396 -3.54 -24.99 15.15
CA ASN A 396 -3.95 -24.96 13.73
C ASN A 396 -2.98 -24.22 12.79
N PHE A 397 -1.80 -23.82 13.26
CA PHE A 397 -0.72 -23.27 12.42
C PHE A 397 0.24 -24.38 12.05
N ILE A 398 -0.11 -25.11 11.00
CA ILE A 398 0.66 -26.22 10.44
C ILE A 398 1.11 -25.79 9.04
N PRO A 399 2.42 -25.78 8.73
CA PRO A 399 2.90 -25.52 7.37
C PRO A 399 2.25 -26.49 6.39
N ASP A 400 1.83 -26.00 5.22
CA ASP A 400 1.28 -26.86 4.17
C ASP A 400 2.36 -27.77 3.56
N PHE A 401 3.62 -27.31 3.60
CA PHE A 401 4.77 -28.03 3.07
C PHE A 401 6.01 -27.87 3.96
N LEU A 402 6.87 -28.88 3.93
CA LEU A 402 8.23 -28.86 4.49
C LEU A 402 9.23 -29.25 3.41
N PHE A 403 10.45 -28.76 3.53
CA PHE A 403 11.58 -29.33 2.80
C PHE A 403 12.31 -30.30 3.69
N ARG A 404 12.58 -31.50 3.18
CA ARG A 404 13.32 -32.54 3.90
C ARG A 404 14.62 -32.82 3.17
N TYR A 405 15.73 -32.72 3.88
CA TYR A 405 17.01 -33.32 3.52
C TYR A 405 17.19 -34.62 4.31
N TYR A 406 17.67 -35.69 3.68
CA TYR A 406 17.91 -36.96 4.35
C TYR A 406 19.01 -37.77 3.66
N GLN A 407 19.63 -38.70 4.40
CA GLN A 407 20.52 -39.73 3.87
C GLN A 407 19.80 -41.07 3.75
N ASP A 408 20.10 -41.82 2.69
CA ASP A 408 19.53 -43.16 2.43
C ASP A 408 20.49 -44.25 2.92
N THR A 409 20.89 -44.17 4.19
CA THR A 409 21.84 -45.07 4.87
C THR A 409 21.39 -45.32 6.32
N GLU A 410 21.97 -46.32 7.00
CA GLU A 410 21.64 -46.69 8.39
C GLU A 410 21.80 -45.52 9.40
N ASP A 411 22.72 -44.59 9.12
CA ASP A 411 22.84 -43.31 9.84
C ASP A 411 21.80 -42.28 9.34
N LYS A 412 20.79 -42.02 10.18
CA LYS A 412 19.59 -41.21 9.87
C LYS A 412 19.80 -39.72 10.09
N TYR A 413 20.71 -39.08 9.36
CA TYR A 413 20.71 -37.62 9.32
C TYR A 413 19.53 -37.14 8.50
N GLU A 414 18.62 -36.38 9.12
CA GLU A 414 17.55 -35.68 8.44
C GLU A 414 17.38 -34.25 8.99
N GLN A 415 17.10 -33.30 8.10
CA GLN A 415 16.85 -31.91 8.46
C GLN A 415 15.60 -31.42 7.72
N TYR A 416 14.72 -30.75 8.46
CA TYR A 416 13.52 -30.13 7.91
C TYR A 416 13.67 -28.61 7.83
N PHE A 417 13.13 -28.02 6.76
CA PHE A 417 12.95 -26.58 6.63
C PHE A 417 11.48 -26.24 6.39
N ILE A 418 11.01 -25.20 7.06
CA ILE A 418 9.70 -24.60 6.84
C ILE A 418 9.91 -23.39 5.92
N PRO A 419 9.61 -23.47 4.62
CA PRO A 419 9.69 -22.31 3.76
C PRO A 419 8.51 -21.37 4.02
N LEU A 420 8.78 -20.08 4.11
CA LEU A 420 7.75 -19.07 4.22
C LEU A 420 8.12 -17.85 3.40
N PHE A 421 7.35 -17.54 2.36
CA PHE A 421 7.51 -16.27 1.66
C PHE A 421 6.98 -15.13 2.52
N ILE A 422 7.76 -14.05 2.60
CA ILE A 422 7.42 -12.85 3.37
C ILE A 422 7.36 -11.66 2.43
N ARG A 423 6.29 -10.88 2.54
CA ARG A 423 6.13 -9.57 1.90
C ARG A 423 6.37 -8.46 2.92
N GLU A 424 7.10 -7.42 2.51
CA GLU A 424 7.36 -6.23 3.34
C GLU A 424 6.04 -5.66 3.87
N GLY A 425 5.95 -5.46 5.18
CA GLY A 425 4.78 -4.89 5.86
C GLY A 425 3.58 -5.82 6.01
N ASN A 426 3.52 -7.00 5.39
CA ASN A 426 2.35 -7.87 5.45
C ASN A 426 2.15 -8.50 6.84
N VAL A 427 0.97 -8.31 7.43
CA VAL A 427 0.68 -8.79 8.78
C VAL A 427 0.46 -10.30 8.85
N LYS A 428 -0.19 -10.90 7.84
CA LYS A 428 -0.46 -12.36 7.82
C LYS A 428 0.84 -13.16 7.67
N ASP A 429 1.77 -12.68 6.85
CA ASP A 429 3.09 -13.30 6.68
C ASP A 429 3.88 -13.26 8.00
N MET A 430 3.80 -12.15 8.75
CA MET A 430 4.40 -12.01 10.08
C MET A 430 3.75 -12.91 11.13
N GLU A 431 2.42 -13.00 11.14
CA GLU A 431 1.68 -13.91 12.02
C GLU A 431 2.15 -15.36 11.78
N ARG A 432 2.14 -15.81 10.53
CA ARG A 432 2.60 -17.15 10.14
C ARG A 432 4.03 -17.41 10.60
N LEU A 433 4.93 -16.45 10.41
CA LEU A 433 6.33 -16.56 10.82
C LEU A 433 6.43 -16.73 12.35
N ALA A 434 5.71 -15.93 13.13
CA ALA A 434 5.67 -16.02 14.58
C ALA A 434 5.12 -17.38 15.07
N TYR A 435 4.00 -17.83 14.50
CA TYR A 435 3.41 -19.12 14.87
C TYR A 435 4.23 -20.33 14.44
N TYR A 436 5.03 -20.25 13.37
CA TYR A 436 5.95 -21.32 13.00
C TYR A 436 7.21 -21.34 13.88
N ALA A 437 7.67 -20.18 14.37
CA ALA A 437 8.87 -20.07 15.22
C ALA A 437 8.71 -20.81 16.56
N VAL A 438 7.56 -20.68 17.23
CA VAL A 438 7.38 -21.18 18.60
C VAL A 438 7.33 -22.73 18.71
N PRO A 439 6.59 -23.48 17.86
CA PRO A 439 6.60 -24.94 17.87
C PRO A 439 7.96 -25.54 17.51
N THR A 440 8.70 -24.84 16.65
CA THR A 440 10.04 -25.21 16.21
C THR A 440 11.04 -25.14 17.37
N ALA A 441 11.00 -24.06 18.16
CA ALA A 441 11.84 -23.89 19.35
C ALA A 441 11.61 -24.95 20.44
N ASN A 442 10.40 -25.51 20.51
CA ASN A 442 9.97 -26.47 21.53
C ASN A 442 10.03 -27.93 21.05
N GLY A 443 10.68 -28.21 19.92
CA GLY A 443 10.87 -29.58 19.43
C GLY A 443 9.59 -30.31 18.99
N ARG A 444 8.49 -29.59 18.69
CA ARG A 444 7.26 -30.22 18.19
C ARG A 444 7.41 -30.70 16.74
N PHE A 445 8.26 -30.05 15.96
CA PHE A 445 8.72 -30.59 14.68
C PHE A 445 9.87 -31.57 14.91
N LYS A 446 9.89 -32.65 14.12
CA LYS A 446 10.94 -33.66 14.14
C LYS A 446 12.30 -33.02 13.84
N TYR A 447 13.30 -33.24 14.69
CA TYR A 447 14.68 -32.74 14.57
C TYR A 447 14.79 -31.22 14.26
N ASN A 448 14.67 -30.35 15.27
CA ASN A 448 15.05 -28.92 15.22
C ASN A 448 14.88 -28.28 13.83
N ALA A 449 13.65 -28.30 13.30
CA ALA A 449 13.38 -27.73 11.97
C ALA A 449 13.88 -26.27 11.92
N LYS A 450 14.27 -25.77 10.76
CA LYS A 450 14.63 -24.36 10.59
C LYS A 450 13.61 -23.66 9.71
N ILE A 451 13.29 -22.42 10.00
CA ILE A 451 12.38 -21.64 9.16
C ILE A 451 13.22 -20.88 8.15
N LEU A 452 12.86 -21.01 6.88
CA LEU A 452 13.47 -20.27 5.78
C LEU A 452 12.49 -19.18 5.32
N ALA A 453 12.70 -17.97 5.84
CA ALA A 453 11.94 -16.78 5.46
C ALA A 453 12.49 -16.20 4.15
N LEU A 454 11.68 -16.23 3.10
CA LEU A 454 12.05 -15.90 1.73
C LEU A 454 11.42 -14.56 1.31
N TYR A 455 12.26 -13.56 1.08
CA TYR A 455 11.83 -12.31 0.45
C TYR A 455 12.09 -12.37 -1.04
N LYS A 456 11.25 -11.70 -1.83
CA LYS A 456 11.46 -11.62 -3.27
C LYS A 456 12.68 -10.74 -3.57
N ARG A 457 12.76 -9.60 -2.90
CA ARG A 457 13.86 -8.63 -3.06
C ARG A 457 14.70 -8.48 -1.80
N LYS A 458 15.99 -8.23 -1.98
CA LYS A 458 16.90 -7.86 -0.88
C LYS A 458 16.38 -6.67 -0.10
N GLU A 459 15.96 -5.63 -0.79
CA GLU A 459 15.48 -4.41 -0.15
C GLU A 459 14.29 -4.67 0.77
N GLU A 460 13.38 -5.58 0.40
CA GLU A 460 12.24 -5.95 1.25
C GLU A 460 12.73 -6.59 2.56
N LEU A 461 13.68 -7.54 2.48
CA LEU A 461 14.28 -8.17 3.65
C LEU A 461 14.93 -7.14 4.58
N PHE A 462 15.66 -6.18 4.01
CA PHE A 462 16.43 -5.21 4.79
C PHE A 462 15.60 -4.04 5.32
N ASN A 463 14.43 -3.75 4.73
CA ASN A 463 13.55 -2.68 5.18
C ASN A 463 12.36 -3.19 6.00
N ASP A 464 11.97 -4.47 5.88
CA ASP A 464 10.87 -4.98 6.69
C ASP A 464 11.21 -4.95 8.19
N VAL A 465 10.20 -4.60 8.98
CA VAL A 465 10.31 -4.34 10.40
C VAL A 465 9.67 -5.50 11.16
N ILE A 466 10.49 -6.44 11.62
CA ILE A 466 9.99 -7.63 12.33
C ILE A 466 10.15 -7.43 13.84
N ARG A 467 9.10 -7.75 14.61
CA ARG A 467 9.17 -7.69 16.07
C ARG A 467 10.11 -8.78 16.58
N LYS A 468 11.21 -8.36 17.20
CA LYS A 468 12.15 -9.25 17.89
C LYS A 468 11.74 -9.36 19.35
N THR A 469 11.59 -10.57 19.87
CA THR A 469 11.34 -10.78 21.30
C THR A 469 12.27 -11.85 21.86
N LYS A 470 12.33 -11.93 23.19
CA LYS A 470 13.16 -12.90 23.90
C LYS A 470 12.58 -14.32 23.75
N LYS A 471 13.47 -15.30 23.68
CA LYS A 471 13.18 -16.73 23.60
C LYS A 471 12.13 -17.17 24.62
N VAL A 472 11.15 -17.94 24.15
CA VAL A 472 10.10 -18.53 24.98
C VAL A 472 10.58 -19.86 25.55
N ASN A 473 10.97 -19.88 26.83
CA ASN A 473 11.31 -21.12 27.53
C ASN A 473 10.10 -21.65 28.31
N THR A 474 9.15 -22.32 27.64
CA THR A 474 7.99 -22.93 28.31
C THR A 474 7.65 -24.32 27.76
N ASN A 475 7.37 -25.28 28.64
CA ASN A 475 7.06 -26.67 28.27
C ASN A 475 5.65 -26.85 27.68
N LYS A 476 4.78 -25.84 27.78
CA LYS A 476 3.40 -25.85 27.26
C LYS A 476 3.19 -24.62 26.37
N ILE A 477 2.99 -24.84 25.08
CA ILE A 477 2.68 -23.77 24.12
C ILE A 477 1.17 -23.54 24.09
N THR A 478 0.75 -22.34 24.47
CA THR A 478 -0.63 -21.85 24.30
C THR A 478 -0.63 -20.67 23.33
N ARG A 479 -1.80 -20.35 22.73
CA ARG A 479 -1.96 -19.14 21.91
C ARG A 479 -1.50 -17.90 22.67
N GLU A 480 -1.96 -17.75 23.91
CA GLU A 480 -1.57 -16.66 24.81
C GLU A 480 -0.05 -16.51 25.00
N ILE A 481 0.70 -17.62 25.05
CA ILE A 481 2.17 -17.58 25.17
C ILE A 481 2.82 -17.05 23.89
N VAL A 482 2.31 -17.42 22.72
CA VAL A 482 2.78 -16.89 21.41
C VAL A 482 2.43 -15.40 21.32
N ASP A 483 1.18 -15.06 21.63
CA ASP A 483 0.66 -13.68 21.61
C ASP A 483 1.44 -12.74 22.53
N ASN A 484 1.91 -13.24 23.69
CA ASN A 484 2.59 -12.42 24.70
C ASN A 484 4.12 -12.39 24.56
N ASN A 485 4.75 -13.44 24.00
CA ASN A 485 6.21 -13.57 24.03
C ASN A 485 6.91 -13.45 22.66
N GLY A 486 6.16 -13.15 21.59
CA GLY A 486 6.68 -12.89 20.24
C GLY A 486 7.52 -14.02 19.63
N MET A 487 8.35 -13.67 18.63
CA MET A 487 8.98 -14.62 17.71
C MET A 487 10.40 -15.04 18.15
N ASP A 488 10.61 -16.36 18.33
CA ASP A 488 11.96 -16.92 18.49
C ASP A 488 12.72 -16.84 17.15
N ILE A 489 13.58 -15.84 17.06
CA ILE A 489 14.36 -15.54 15.86
C ILE A 489 15.56 -16.47 15.64
N ASP A 490 15.96 -17.25 16.63
CA ASP A 490 17.19 -18.07 16.55
C ASP A 490 17.03 -19.22 15.54
N ASN A 491 15.80 -19.68 15.31
CA ASN A 491 15.49 -20.76 14.36
C ASN A 491 15.08 -20.25 12.96
N ILE A 492 15.13 -18.93 12.72
CA ILE A 492 14.75 -18.32 11.45
C ILE A 492 15.99 -17.87 10.69
N VAL A 493 16.08 -18.32 9.45
CA VAL A 493 17.05 -17.85 8.47
C VAL A 493 16.34 -17.14 7.34
N PHE A 494 16.89 -16.01 6.95
CA PHE A 494 16.31 -15.12 5.95
C PHE A 494 17.13 -15.19 4.66
N ALA A 495 16.47 -15.16 3.51
CA ALA A 495 17.11 -15.05 2.22
C ALA A 495 16.29 -14.18 1.27
N ALA A 496 16.98 -13.51 0.35
CA ALA A 496 16.38 -12.77 -0.74
C ALA A 496 16.59 -13.52 -2.07
N ILE A 497 15.51 -13.66 -2.85
CA ILE A 497 15.51 -14.51 -4.06
C ILE A 497 16.24 -13.83 -5.22
N ASP A 498 16.13 -12.51 -5.35
CA ASP A 498 16.84 -11.73 -6.37
C ASP A 498 18.38 -11.77 -6.19
N GLU A 499 18.87 -12.05 -4.99
CA GLU A 499 20.30 -12.22 -4.73
C GLU A 499 20.85 -13.57 -5.21
N ILE A 500 20.01 -14.52 -5.67
CA ILE A 500 20.45 -15.85 -6.11
C ILE A 500 21.20 -15.83 -7.47
N SER A 501 21.58 -14.65 -7.98
CA SER A 501 22.45 -14.52 -9.15
C SER A 501 23.84 -15.14 -8.92
N ASN A 502 24.38 -15.81 -9.95
CA ASN A 502 25.72 -16.43 -9.94
C ASN A 502 25.94 -17.56 -8.91
N SER A 503 24.90 -18.34 -8.58
CA SER A 503 24.98 -19.54 -7.73
C SER A 503 25.43 -19.29 -6.28
N LYS A 504 25.45 -18.03 -5.82
CA LYS A 504 25.85 -17.67 -4.46
C LYS A 504 24.63 -17.25 -3.63
N LEU A 505 24.05 -18.21 -2.91
CA LEU A 505 23.04 -17.90 -1.90
C LEU A 505 23.66 -17.18 -0.70
N LEU A 506 23.14 -15.99 -0.39
CA LEU A 506 23.39 -15.28 0.86
C LEU A 506 22.26 -15.56 1.84
N LEU A 507 22.63 -15.83 3.09
CA LEU A 507 21.70 -16.09 4.19
C LEU A 507 21.91 -15.02 5.27
N TYR A 508 20.83 -14.62 5.92
CA TYR A 508 20.84 -13.61 6.96
C TYR A 508 20.15 -14.12 8.22
N ASN A 509 20.58 -13.63 9.38
CA ASN A 509 19.83 -13.79 10.63
C ASN A 509 18.83 -12.64 10.83
N ALA A 510 18.03 -12.68 11.91
CA ALA A 510 17.06 -11.62 12.21
C ALA A 510 17.67 -10.23 12.48
N ASN A 511 18.98 -10.16 12.73
CA ASN A 511 19.72 -8.89 12.79
C ASN A 511 20.20 -8.42 11.42
N LYS A 512 19.74 -9.05 10.33
CA LYS A 512 20.10 -8.75 8.95
C LYS A 512 21.62 -8.86 8.71
N LYS A 513 22.32 -9.62 9.56
CA LYS A 513 23.74 -9.94 9.39
C LYS A 513 23.85 -11.22 8.58
N GLN A 514 24.78 -11.23 7.62
CA GLN A 514 25.07 -12.41 6.83
C GLN A 514 25.58 -13.53 7.74
N ILE A 515 25.09 -14.75 7.52
CA ILE A 515 25.51 -15.96 8.22
C ILE A 515 26.06 -17.00 7.24
N ASP A 516 26.93 -17.88 7.75
CA ASP A 516 27.50 -18.97 6.96
C ASP A 516 26.48 -20.12 6.83
N LYS A 517 26.46 -20.80 5.69
CA LYS A 517 25.56 -21.93 5.43
C LYS A 517 25.84 -23.11 6.36
N SER A 518 27.07 -23.26 6.85
CA SER A 518 27.44 -24.24 7.88
C SER A 518 26.70 -24.04 9.20
N GLN A 519 26.23 -22.81 9.51
CA GLN A 519 25.40 -22.56 10.69
C GLN A 519 23.96 -23.06 10.51
N LEU A 520 23.60 -23.48 9.28
CA LEU A 520 22.28 -23.98 8.94
C LEU A 520 22.13 -25.49 9.12
N PHE A 521 23.19 -26.28 8.94
CA PHE A 521 23.13 -27.74 8.83
C PHE A 521 23.77 -28.48 10.00
#